data_AF-A0A1I9YW13-F1
#
_entry.id   AF-A0A1I9YW13-F1
#
_cell.length_a   1.000
_cell.length_b   1.000
_cell.length_c   1.000
_cell.angle_alpha   90.00
_cell.angle_beta   90.00
_cell.angle_gamma   90.00
#
_symmetry.space_group_name_H-M   'P 1'
#
loop_
_entity.id
_entity.type
_entity.pdbx_description
1 polymer ?
#
loop_
_entity_poly.entity_id
_entity_poly.type
_entity_poly.pdbx_seq_one_letter_code
_entity_poly.pdbx_strand_id
1 'polypeptide(L)' 'MSRQRIYLFSRYVARTYVEPLEHLITIVRARECYSPMFRAAALRHLVLRAPLHVTGGQPFAARRRAVRRFYQL' A
#
# COMPACT_ATOMS: atom_id res chain seq x y z
N MET A 1 -8.65 14.67 17.12
CA MET A 1 -7.59 14.60 16.08
C MET A 1 -7.63 13.35 15.17
N SER A 2 -8.49 12.34 15.38
CA SER A 2 -8.53 11.12 14.55
C SER A 2 -9.18 11.32 13.16
N ARG A 3 -10.24 12.13 13.07
CA ARG A 3 -10.99 12.35 11.81
C ARG A 3 -10.16 12.97 10.69
N GLN A 4 -9.30 13.95 11.02
CA GLN A 4 -8.41 14.60 10.04
C GLN A 4 -7.40 13.61 9.44
N ARG A 5 -6.84 12.71 10.24
CA ARG A 5 -5.91 11.67 9.77
C ARG A 5 -6.60 10.66 8.87
N ILE A 6 -7.81 10.23 9.23
CA ILE A 6 -8.62 9.33 8.39
C ILE A 6 -8.93 10.00 7.05
N TYR A 7 -9.39 11.25 7.06
CA TYR A 7 -9.67 12.01 5.84
C TYR A 7 -8.44 12.14 4.94
N LEU A 8 -7.30 12.54 5.52
CA LEU A 8 -6.05 12.66 4.77
C LEU A 8 -5.59 11.32 4.19
N PHE A 9 -5.69 10.24 4.96
CA PHE A 9 -5.37 8.90 4.47
C PHE A 9 -6.27 8.48 3.31
N SER A 10 -7.58 8.73 3.41
CA SER A 10 -8.52 8.46 2.32
C SER A 10 -8.18 9.23 1.05
N ARG A 11 -7.72 10.50 1.17
CA ARG A 11 -7.23 11.27 0.01
C ARG A 11 -5.98 10.65 -0.61
N TYR A 12 -5.04 10.14 0.20
CA TYR A 12 -3.86 9.44 -0.32
C TYR A 12 -4.22 8.12 -1.00
N VAL A 13 -5.19 7.38 -0.46
CA VAL A 13 -5.73 6.17 -1.10
C VAL A 13 -6.33 6.53 -2.47
N ALA A 14 -7.14 7.58 -2.55
CA ALA A 14 -7.71 8.03 -3.83
C ALA A 14 -6.62 8.44 -4.82
N ARG A 15 -5.62 9.21 -4.39
CA ARG A 15 -4.52 9.66 -5.25
C ARG A 15 -3.68 8.51 -5.79
N THR A 16 -3.41 7.50 -4.96
CA THR A 16 -2.60 6.33 -5.36
C THR A 16 -3.39 5.26 -6.10
N TYR A 17 -4.72 5.39 -6.24
CA TYR A 17 -5.57 4.36 -6.85
C TYR A 17 -5.32 4.17 -8.35
N VAL A 18 -4.98 5.25 -9.06
CA VAL A 18 -4.75 5.23 -10.52
C VAL A 18 -3.32 4.84 -10.90
N GLU A 19 -2.42 4.73 -9.92
CA GLU A 19 -1.01 4.48 -10.19
C GLU A 19 -0.77 3.05 -10.69
N PRO A 20 0.15 2.86 -11.67
CA PRO A 20 0.55 1.53 -12.12
C PRO A 20 1.30 0.78 -11.02
N LEU A 21 1.33 -0.56 -11.13
CA LEU A 21 1.91 -1.44 -10.12
C LEU A 21 3.37 -1.07 -9.77
N GLU A 22 4.18 -0.80 -10.79
CA GLU A 22 5.60 -0.44 -10.63
C GLU A 22 5.77 0.88 -9.89
N HIS A 23 4.95 1.88 -10.19
CA HIS A 23 5.00 3.17 -9.51
C HIS A 23 4.58 3.03 -8.04
N LEU A 24 3.58 2.21 -7.74
CA LEU A 24 3.21 1.88 -6.35
C LEU A 24 4.39 1.26 -5.58
N ILE A 25 5.14 0.35 -6.21
CA ILE A 25 6.35 -0.26 -5.63
C ILE A 25 7.40 0.82 -5.35
N THR A 26 7.66 1.71 -6.32
CA THR A 26 8.61 2.83 -6.18
C THR A 26 8.23 3.74 -5.02
N ILE A 27 6.95 4.13 -4.91
CA ILE A 27 6.45 4.95 -3.79
C ILE A 27 6.70 4.25 -2.46
N VAL A 28 6.40 2.95 -2.34
CA VAL A 28 6.59 2.22 -1.08
C VAL A 28 8.08 2.14 -0.70
N ARG A 29 8.98 2.01 -1.67
CA ARG A 29 10.44 1.93 -1.45
C ARG A 29 11.09 3.28 -1.12
N ALA A 30 10.59 4.38 -1.68
CA ALA A 30 11.15 5.73 -1.50
C ALA A 30 10.85 6.31 -0.11
N ARG A 31 11.58 5.81 0.90
CA ARG A 31 11.45 6.16 2.32
C ARG A 31 11.66 7.65 2.60
N GLU A 32 12.62 8.26 1.92
CA GLU A 32 13.02 9.66 2.11
C GLU A 32 12.13 10.65 1.35
N CYS A 33 11.41 10.19 0.31
CA CYS A 33 10.63 11.07 -0.58
C CYS A 33 9.16 11.18 -0.18
N TYR A 34 8.62 10.18 0.53
CA TYR A 34 7.19 10.10 0.82
C TYR A 34 6.89 9.84 2.28
N SER A 35 5.84 10.48 2.79
CA SER A 35 5.39 10.30 4.17
C SER A 35 4.95 8.84 4.42
N PRO A 36 5.08 8.34 5.66
CA PRO A 36 4.64 6.98 6.01
C PRO A 36 3.17 6.70 5.66
N MET A 37 2.29 7.70 5.80
CA MET A 37 0.88 7.58 5.43
C MET A 37 0.66 7.43 3.93
N PHE A 38 1.40 8.18 3.11
CA PHE A 38 1.31 8.07 1.65
C PHE A 38 1.82 6.72 1.17
N ARG A 39 2.93 6.25 1.73
CA ARG A 39 3.49 4.91 1.47
C ARG A 39 2.56 3.79 1.91
N ALA A 40 1.87 3.95 3.04
CA ALA A 40 0.87 3.00 3.50
C ALA A 40 -0.35 2.94 2.56
N ALA A 41 -0.76 4.06 1.95
CA ALA A 41 -1.81 4.09 0.95
C ALA A 41 -1.40 3.35 -0.32
N ALA A 42 -0.19 3.56 -0.82
CA ALA A 42 0.35 2.80 -1.95
C ALA A 42 0.46 1.30 -1.66
N LEU A 43 0.97 0.93 -0.47
CA LEU A 43 1.06 -0.46 -0.04
C LEU A 43 -0.32 -1.12 0.04
N ARG A 44 -1.37 -0.40 0.45
CA ARG A 44 -2.74 -0.94 0.47
C ARG A 44 -3.16 -1.40 -0.92
N HIS A 45 -2.89 -0.61 -1.96
CA HIS A 45 -3.24 -1.00 -3.33
C HIS A 45 -2.41 -2.18 -3.83
N LEU A 46 -1.13 -2.26 -3.49
CA LEU A 46 -0.31 -3.46 -3.77
C LEU A 46 -0.91 -4.72 -3.15
N VAL A 47 -1.43 -4.62 -1.93
CA VAL A 47 -2.06 -5.76 -1.24
C VAL A 47 -3.37 -6.16 -1.88
N LEU A 48 -4.17 -5.20 -2.36
CA LEU A 48 -5.44 -5.47 -3.02
C LEU A 48 -5.27 -6.03 -4.43
N ARG A 49 -4.20 -5.65 -5.14
CA ARG A 49 -3.88 -6.13 -6.49
C ARG A 49 -3.02 -7.39 -6.50
N ALA A 50 -2.49 -7.81 -5.36
CA ALA A 50 -1.62 -8.97 -5.29
C ALA A 50 -2.39 -10.25 -5.67
N PRO A 51 -1.78 -11.13 -6.47
CA PRO A 51 -2.44 -12.34 -6.94
C PRO A 51 -2.74 -13.30 -5.77
N LEU A 52 -3.76 -14.15 -5.95
CA LEU A 52 -4.23 -15.05 -4.89
C LEU A 52 -3.14 -16.02 -4.41
N HIS A 53 -2.25 -16.46 -5.31
CA HIS A 53 -1.14 -17.35 -4.93
C HIS A 53 -0.12 -16.68 -3.98
N VAL A 54 -0.02 -15.34 -3.98
CA VAL A 54 0.81 -14.60 -3.02
C VAL A 54 0.07 -14.40 -1.69
N THR A 55 -1.24 -14.15 -1.73
CA THR A 55 -2.02 -13.76 -0.55
C THR A 55 -2.66 -14.93 0.18
N GLY A 56 -2.88 -16.07 -0.49
CA GLY A 56 -3.39 -17.32 0.07
C GLY A 56 -4.76 -17.20 0.75
N GLY A 57 -5.59 -16.24 0.33
CA GLY A 57 -6.90 -15.98 0.97
C GLY A 57 -6.82 -15.44 2.41
N GLN A 58 -5.63 -15.06 2.87
CA GLN A 58 -5.38 -14.72 4.27
C GLN A 58 -6.03 -13.39 4.70
N PRO A 59 -6.17 -13.13 6.01
CA PRO A 59 -6.56 -11.82 6.52
C PRO A 59 -5.60 -10.70 6.08
N PHE A 60 -6.10 -9.46 5.98
CA PHE A 60 -5.34 -8.33 5.40
C PHE A 60 -3.94 -8.14 6.01
N ALA A 61 -3.79 -8.30 7.33
CA ALA A 61 -2.49 -8.17 7.99
C ALA A 61 -1.47 -9.21 7.49
N ALA A 62 -1.90 -10.45 7.25
CA ALA A 62 -1.07 -11.52 6.71
C ALA A 62 -0.77 -11.30 5.22
N ARG A 63 -1.79 -10.92 4.42
CA ARG A 63 -1.60 -10.53 3.00
C ARG A 63 -0.57 -9.42 2.87
N ARG A 64 -0.65 -8.39 3.70
CA ARG A 64 0.30 -7.29 3.72
C ARG A 64 1.74 -7.76 3.96
N ARG A 65 1.96 -8.69 4.88
CA ARG A 65 3.29 -9.26 5.13
C ARG A 65 3.79 -10.09 3.95
N ALA A 66 2.94 -10.94 3.38
CA ALA A 66 3.28 -11.76 2.22
C ALA A 66 3.64 -10.90 0.99
N VAL A 67 2.86 -9.85 0.73
CA VAL A 67 3.09 -8.91 -0.38
C VAL A 67 4.39 -8.13 -0.22
N ARG A 68 4.71 -7.69 1.01
CA ARG A 68 6.01 -7.06 1.29
C ARG A 68 7.17 -8.01 1.03
N ARG A 69 7.04 -9.28 1.40
CA ARG A 69 8.05 -10.30 1.12
C ARG A 69 8.20 -10.56 -0.38
N PHE A 70 7.08 -10.68 -1.09
CA PHE A 70 7.04 -10.95 -2.53
C PHE A 70 7.70 -9.83 -3.35
N TYR A 71 7.35 -8.56 -3.07
CA TYR A 71 7.92 -7.40 -3.77
C TYR A 71 9.20 -6.85 -3.13
N GLN A 72 9.72 -7.48 -2.07
CA GLN A 72 10.91 -7.04 -1.34
C GLN A 72 10.82 -5.56 -0.87
N LEU A 73 9.82 -5.25 -0.02
CA LEU A 73 9.46 -3.89 0.45
C LEU A 73 9.68 -3.66 1.96
#